data_AF-A0A5K3FVY8-F1
#
_entry.id   AF-A0A5K3FVY8-F1
#
_cell.length_a   1.000
_cell.length_b   1.000
_cell.length_c   1.000
_cell.angle_alpha   90.00
_cell.angle_beta   90.00
_cell.angle_gamma   90.00
#
_symmetry.space_group_name_H-M   'P 1'
#
loop_
_entity.id
_entity.type
_entity.pdbx_description
1 polymer ?
#
loop_
_entity_poly.entity_id
_entity_poly.type
_entity_poly.pdbx_seq_one_letter_code
_entity_poly.pdbx_strand_id
1 'polypeptide(L)' 'MRTRKPRTKYTHEQLRRLLDVFSQRQYLDLTERSKLAVELGLTQTQVSPGLFCIW' A
#
# COMPACT_ATOMS: atom_id res chain seq x y z
N MET A 1 -5.82 4.12 -26.28
CA MET A 1 -6.39 3.40 -25.12
C MET A 1 -5.50 3.62 -23.91
N ARG A 2 -5.97 4.34 -22.88
CA ARG A 2 -5.25 4.40 -21.59
C ARG A 2 -5.48 3.08 -20.88
N THR A 3 -4.52 2.16 -20.97
CA THR A 3 -4.51 0.93 -20.17
C THR A 3 -4.49 1.33 -18.71
N ARG A 4 -5.64 1.18 -18.04
CA ARG A 4 -5.72 1.34 -16.58
C ARG A 4 -4.78 0.29 -16.01
N LYS A 5 -3.81 0.69 -15.18
CA LYS A 5 -2.98 -0.27 -14.44
C LYS A 5 -3.93 -1.31 -13.83
N PRO A 6 -3.68 -2.62 -14.01
CA PRO A 6 -4.49 -3.63 -13.35
C PRO A 6 -4.50 -3.27 -11.87
N ARG A 7 -5.71 -3.13 -11.33
CA ARG A 7 -5.91 -2.88 -9.90
C ARG A 7 -5.05 -3.88 -9.14
N THR A 8 -4.12 -3.40 -8.33
CA THR A 8 -3.30 -4.27 -7.49
C THR A 8 -4.25 -5.10 -6.64
N LYS A 9 -4.24 -6.42 -6.84
CA LYS A 9 -5.00 -7.37 -6.03
C LYS A 9 -4.22 -7.57 -4.74
N TYR A 10 -4.57 -6.81 -3.71
CA TYR A 10 -4.06 -7.07 -2.36
C TYR A 10 -4.65 -8.37 -1.82
N THR A 11 -3.83 -9.19 -1.17
CA THR A 11 -4.30 -10.32 -0.37
C THR A 11 -4.87 -9.83 0.95
N HIS A 12 -5.64 -10.68 1.63
CA HIS A 12 -6.25 -10.32 2.92
C HIS A 12 -5.19 -9.98 3.98
N GLU A 13 -4.07 -10.70 4.01
CA GLU A 13 -2.97 -10.44 4.93
C GLU A 13 -2.27 -9.11 4.65
N GLN A 14 -2.06 -8.77 3.38
CA GLN A 14 -1.50 -7.48 2.98
C GLN A 14 -2.39 -6.34 3.46
N LEU A 15 -3.70 -6.42 3.23
CA LEU A 15 -4.66 -5.42 3.69
C LEU A 15 -4.65 -5.29 5.22
N ARG A 16 -4.64 -6.42 5.95
CA ARG A 16 -4.63 -6.40 7.42
C ARG A 16 -3.38 -5.70 7.97
N ARG A 17 -2.21 -5.96 7.37
CA ARG A 17 -0.95 -5.31 7.76
C ARG A 17 -0.93 -3.83 7.42
N LEU A 18 -1.42 -3.46 6.23
CA LEU A 18 -1.56 -2.06 5.82
C LEU A 18 -2.48 -1.31 6.78
N LEU A 19 -3.65 -1.86 7.10
CA LEU A 19 -4.61 -1.27 8.04
C LEU A 19 -4.01 -1.10 9.44
N ASP A 20 -3.32 -2.11 9.97
CA ASP A 20 -2.66 -2.05 11.29
C ASP A 20 -1.64 -0.91 11.36
N VAL A 21 -0.75 -0.83 10.36
CA VAL A 21 0.30 0.19 10.34
C VAL A 21 -0.26 1.59 10.09
N PHE A 22 -1.21 1.75 9.15
CA PHE A 22 -1.84 3.05 8.89
C PHE A 22 -2.77 3.50 10.02
N SER A 23 -3.36 2.56 10.78
CA SER A 23 -4.14 2.89 11.98
C SER A 23 -3.27 3.47 13.09
N GLN A 24 -1.99 3.10 13.18
CA GLN A 24 -1.06 3.69 14.15
C GLN A 24 -0.40 4.95 13.61
N ARG A 25 -0.08 4.98 12.31
CA ARG A 25 0.64 6.09 11.65
C ARG A 25 0.04 6.36 10.27
N GLN A 26 -0.81 7.39 10.20
CA GLN A 26 -1.49 7.78 8.96
C GLN A 26 -0.52 8.19 7.83
N TYR A 27 0.67 8.66 8.18
CA TYR A 27 1.72 9.03 7.23
C TYR A 27 3.05 8.38 7.65
N LEU A 28 3.41 7.30 6.97
CA LEU A 28 4.73 6.70 7.08
C LEU A 28 5.73 7.50 6.23
N ASP A 29 6.97 7.63 6.74
CA ASP A 29 8.09 8.18 5.99
C ASP A 29 8.39 7.38 4.73
N LEU A 30 9.13 8.00 3.80
CA LEU A 30 9.48 7.39 2.51
C LEU A 30 10.21 6.04 2.70
N THR A 31 11.10 5.99 3.69
CA THR A 31 11.88 4.81 4.09
C THR A 31 10.99 3.72 4.66
N GLU A 32 10.09 4.07 5.57
CA GLU A 32 9.18 3.11 6.22
C GLU A 32 8.18 2.53 5.23
N ARG A 33 7.66 3.36 4.30
CA ARG A 33 6.85 2.87 3.17
C ARG A 33 7.61 1.91 2.28
N SER A 34 8.88 2.18 2.00
CA SER A 34 9.71 1.29 1.18
C SER A 34 9.88 -0.08 1.86
N LYS A 35 10.18 -0.09 3.16
CA LYS A 35 10.30 -1.34 3.94
C LYS A 35 8.99 -2.13 3.94
N LEU A 36 7.86 -1.47 4.21
CA LEU A 36 6.55 -2.12 4.23
C LEU A 36 6.16 -2.67 2.85
N ALA A 37 6.51 -1.94 1.79
CA ALA A 37 6.30 -2.40 0.42
C ALA A 37 7.13 -3.67 0.12
N VAL A 38 8.40 -3.69 0.51
CA VAL A 38 9.26 -4.87 0.37
C VAL A 38 8.74 -6.05 1.19
N GLU A 39 8.33 -5.82 2.44
CA GLU A 39 7.75 -6.84 3.34
C GLU A 39 6.51 -7.51 2.72
N LEU A 40 5.65 -6.70 2.08
CA LEU A 40 4.41 -7.16 1.47
C LEU A 40 4.56 -7.61 0.01
N GLY A 41 5.76 -7.50 -0.59
CA GLY A 41 5.98 -7.76 -2.01
C GLY A 41 5.25 -6.78 -2.93
N LEU A 42 4.95 -5.59 -2.43
CA LEU A 42 4.30 -4.49 -3.12
C LEU A 42 5.33 -3.45 -3.57
N THR A 43 4.96 -2.56 -4.48
CA THR A 43 5.79 -1.41 -4.81
C THR A 43 5.49 -0.23 -3.88
N GLN A 44 6.48 0.64 -3.65
CA GLN A 44 6.30 1.87 -2.84
C GLN A 44 5.13 2.73 -3.34
N THR A 45 4.85 2.70 -4.64
CA THR A 45 3.72 3.40 -5.25
C THR A 45 2.37 2.75 -4.94
N GLN A 46 2.32 1.45 -4.66
CA GLN A 46 1.10 0.73 -4.24
C GLN A 46 0.78 0.95 -2.76
N VAL A 47 1.80 1.11 -1.91
CA VAL A 47 1.65 1.42 -0.47
C VAL A 47 1.34 2.91 -0.22
N SER A 48 0.96 3.67 -1.26
CA SER A 48 0.63 5.09 -1.10
C SER A 48 -0.76 5.28 -0.50
N PRO A 49 -0.93 6.07 0.58
CA PRO A 49 -2.24 6.28 1.22
C PRO A 49 -3.28 6.88 0.27
N GLY A 50 -2.84 7.64 -0.75
CA GLY A 50 -3.73 8.17 -1.79
C GLY A 50 -4.36 7.11 -2.70
N LEU A 51 -3.86 5.87 -2.72
CA LEU A 51 -4.51 4.76 -3.39
C LEU A 51 -5.49 4.01 -2.48
N PHE A 52 -5.26 4.00 -1.16
CA PHE A 52 -6.20 3.37 -0.21
C PHE A 52 -7.51 4.15 -0.07
N CYS A 53 -7.51 5.47 -0.26
CA CYS A 53 -8.75 6.27 -0.23
C CYS A 53 -9.67 6.09 -1.46
N ILE A 54 -9.30 5.28 -2.46
CA ILE A 54 -10.08 5.06 -3.70
C ILE A 54 -10.51 3.58 -3.84
N TRP A 55 -10.40 2.80 -2.76
CA TRP A 55 -10.89 1.44 -2.66
C TRP A 55 -11.99 1.33 -1.61
#